data_AF-E2CMT6-F1
#
_entry.id   AF-E2CMT6-F1
#
_cell.length_a   1.000
_cell.length_b   1.000
_cell.length_c   1.000
_cell.angle_alpha   90.00
_cell.angle_beta   90.00
_cell.angle_gamma   90.00
#
_symmetry.space_group_name_H-M   'P 1'
#
loop_
_entity.id
_entity.type
_entity.pdbx_description
1 polymer ?
#
loop_
_entity_poly.entity_id
_entity_poly.type
_entity_poly.pdbx_seq_one_letter_code
_entity_poly.pdbx_strand_id
1 'polypeptide(L)'
;MIGDAIEAAQLNIRTRNGKTLSLTLPQTEVFEDRTPRLADLDGDGQTEVITIRSSNRGGGSVTLYALRNGQLQEVGSTGFIGRANRWLNIAGIADYLGNGMQQVAYVEIPHIGGTLRLYEFNDGKMRQALSKFGFSNHAIGSRNLGLSATADMNGDGTFDLLVPDTRRSTLHALSFKGGSIQQLGKFRLPAPLETDIHTSGSKASTTFLFGLTNGRYYELSMP
;
A
#
# COMPACT_ATOMS: atom_id res chain seq x y z
N MET A 1 15.46 1.17 -9.31
CA MET A 1 16.11 2.17 -8.47
C MET A 1 16.86 3.12 -9.37
N ILE A 2 16.47 4.39 -9.36
CA ILE A 2 17.33 5.46 -9.89
C ILE A 2 18.27 5.72 -8.72
N GLY A 3 19.40 5.01 -8.72
CA GLY A 3 20.28 4.86 -7.56
C GLY A 3 21.18 6.06 -7.29
N ASP A 4 21.13 6.55 -6.07
CA ASP A 4 22.16 7.30 -5.38
C ASP A 4 22.79 6.43 -4.27
N ALA A 5 24.09 6.64 -4.00
CA ALA A 5 25.02 5.66 -3.39
C ALA A 5 24.82 5.35 -1.89
N ILE A 6 23.65 5.64 -1.31
CA ILE A 6 23.30 5.31 0.08
C ILE A 6 21.89 4.73 0.06
N GLU A 7 21.79 3.44 -0.23
CA GLU A 7 20.50 2.77 -0.21
C GLU A 7 20.18 2.24 1.20
N ALA A 8 18.91 2.33 1.60
CA ALA A 8 18.47 1.99 2.96
C ALA A 8 18.49 0.47 3.19
N ALA A 9 19.68 -0.07 3.52
CA ALA A 9 19.87 -1.50 3.74
C ALA A 9 19.37 -1.98 5.13
N GLN A 10 18.99 -1.06 6.03
CA GLN A 10 18.65 -1.39 7.41
C GLN A 10 17.25 -0.92 7.81
N LEU A 11 16.47 -1.84 8.35
CA LEU A 11 15.21 -1.57 9.04
C LEU A 11 15.50 -1.42 10.53
N ASN A 12 15.08 -0.30 11.11
CA ASN A 12 15.20 -0.04 12.54
C ASN A 12 13.80 0.08 13.15
N ILE A 13 13.54 -0.65 14.23
CA ILE A 13 12.29 -0.56 14.98
C ILE A 13 12.56 -0.24 16.44
N ARG A 14 11.59 0.41 17.09
CA ARG A 14 11.57 0.61 18.53
C ARG A 14 10.38 -0.14 19.11
N THR A 15 10.65 -1.10 19.98
CA THR A 15 9.62 -1.88 20.67
C THR A 15 8.92 -1.04 21.76
N ARG A 16 7.79 -1.53 22.27
CA ARG A 16 7.02 -0.85 23.33
C ARG A 16 7.81 -0.62 24.62
N ASN A 17 8.77 -1.51 24.94
CA ASN A 17 9.66 -1.35 26.09
C ASN A 17 10.91 -0.49 25.80
N GLY A 18 10.96 0.20 24.65
CA GLY A 18 12.02 1.14 24.30
C GLY A 18 13.28 0.52 23.69
N LYS A 19 13.35 -0.81 23.53
CA LYS A 19 14.48 -1.48 22.87
C LYS A 19 14.49 -1.13 21.38
N THR A 20 15.66 -0.79 20.85
CA THR A 20 15.86 -0.64 19.41
C THR A 20 16.39 -1.95 18.84
N LEU A 21 15.78 -2.41 17.75
CA LEU A 21 16.19 -3.60 17.01
C LEU A 21 16.44 -3.20 15.56
N SER A 22 17.41 -3.85 14.95
CA SER A 22 17.80 -3.58 13.57
C SER A 22 17.87 -4.87 12.77
N LEU A 23 17.46 -4.80 11.50
CA LEU A 23 17.60 -5.87 10.52
C LEU A 23 18.31 -5.31 9.30
N THR A 24 19.37 -5.96 8.86
CA THR A 24 20.17 -5.54 7.70
C THR A 24 19.97 -6.52 6.55
N LEU A 25 19.63 -6.00 5.37
CA LEU A 25 19.47 -6.77 4.14
C LEU A 25 20.81 -7.15 3.51
N PRO A 26 20.86 -8.20 2.66
CA PRO A 26 22.02 -8.44 1.81
C PRO A 26 22.27 -7.26 0.87
N GLN A 27 23.51 -7.06 0.44
CA GLN A 27 23.92 -5.94 -0.45
C GLN A 27 23.16 -5.87 -1.79
N THR A 28 22.50 -6.95 -2.19
CA THR A 28 21.69 -7.01 -3.41
C THR A 28 20.29 -6.44 -3.25
N GLU A 29 19.93 -6.04 -2.03
CA GLU A 29 18.58 -5.60 -1.69
C GLU A 29 18.56 -4.41 -0.77
N VAL A 30 17.45 -3.68 -0.83
CA VAL A 30 17.25 -2.44 -0.07
C VAL A 30 15.80 -2.33 0.37
N PHE A 31 15.55 -1.51 1.39
CA PHE A 31 14.22 -1.04 1.71
C PHE A 31 13.89 0.21 0.88
N GLU A 32 12.73 0.21 0.25
CA GLU A 32 12.25 1.35 -0.56
C GLU A 32 11.43 2.34 0.29
N ASP A 33 10.96 1.90 1.46
CA ASP A 33 10.17 2.73 2.36
C ASP A 33 11.04 3.55 3.31
N ARG A 34 10.71 4.85 3.43
CA ARG A 34 11.25 5.70 4.49
C ARG A 34 10.55 5.48 5.83
N THR A 35 9.27 5.15 5.77
CA THR A 35 8.41 4.86 6.92
C THR A 35 7.59 3.62 6.61
N PRO A 36 8.01 2.43 7.08
CA PRO A 36 7.22 1.22 6.97
C PRO A 36 5.84 1.38 7.62
N ARG A 37 4.87 0.57 7.17
CA ARG A 37 3.54 0.52 7.80
C ARG A 37 3.55 -0.53 8.91
N LEU A 38 2.63 -0.37 9.85
CA LEU A 38 2.45 -1.26 11.00
C LEU A 38 1.00 -1.75 11.00
N ALA A 39 0.79 -3.06 11.00
CA ALA A 39 -0.53 -3.67 11.12
C ALA A 39 -0.41 -5.10 11.67
N ASP A 40 -1.39 -5.54 12.45
CA ASP A 40 -1.60 -6.95 12.80
C ASP A 40 -2.32 -7.63 11.63
N LEU A 41 -1.57 -8.40 10.82
CA LEU A 41 -2.08 -9.02 9.60
C LEU A 41 -2.53 -10.47 9.81
N ASP A 42 -1.96 -11.19 10.77
CA ASP A 42 -2.35 -12.57 11.11
C ASP A 42 -3.27 -12.68 12.33
N GLY A 43 -3.64 -11.56 12.94
CA GLY A 43 -4.65 -11.46 13.99
C GLY A 43 -4.19 -12.03 15.33
N ASP A 44 -2.89 -12.21 15.53
CA ASP A 44 -2.33 -12.78 16.76
C ASP A 44 -2.21 -11.74 17.90
N GLY A 45 -2.57 -10.47 17.64
CA GLY A 45 -2.48 -9.36 18.57
C GLY A 45 -1.11 -8.68 18.61
N GLN A 46 -0.14 -9.16 17.82
CA GLN A 46 1.15 -8.54 17.59
C GLN A 46 1.13 -7.78 16.26
N THR A 47 2.06 -6.84 16.11
CA THR A 47 2.10 -5.97 14.94
C THR A 47 3.25 -6.36 14.04
N GLU A 48 2.95 -6.60 12.77
CA GLU A 48 3.94 -6.76 11.72
C GLU A 48 4.40 -5.40 11.20
N VAL A 49 5.67 -5.34 10.82
CA VAL A 49 6.23 -4.29 9.98
C VAL A 49 6.03 -4.68 8.53
N ILE A 50 5.30 -3.85 7.80
CA ILE A 50 5.02 -4.02 6.37
C ILE A 50 5.85 -3.01 5.59
N THR A 51 6.75 -3.52 4.76
CA THR A 51 7.68 -2.71 3.97
C THR A 51 7.83 -3.24 2.56
N ILE A 52 8.34 -2.40 1.68
CA ILE A 52 8.76 -2.77 0.33
C ILE A 52 10.26 -3.04 0.36
N ARG A 53 10.64 -4.26 -0.02
CA ARG A 53 12.02 -4.61 -0.39
C ARG A 53 12.18 -4.53 -1.89
N SER A 54 13.37 -4.18 -2.33
CA SER A 54 13.73 -4.17 -3.75
C SER A 54 15.03 -4.93 -3.94
N SER A 55 15.01 -5.86 -4.89
CA SER A 55 16.18 -6.62 -5.32
C SER A 55 16.72 -6.04 -6.63
N ASN A 56 18.05 -5.90 -6.69
CA ASN A 56 18.75 -5.51 -7.92
C ASN A 56 18.60 -6.52 -9.07
N ARG A 57 18.05 -7.71 -8.80
CA ARG A 57 17.71 -8.74 -9.80
C ARG A 57 16.21 -8.98 -9.89
N GLY A 58 15.49 -8.96 -8.78
CA GLY A 58 14.08 -9.35 -8.69
C GLY A 58 13.06 -8.21 -8.79
N GLY A 59 13.46 -6.95 -8.53
CA GLY A 59 12.51 -5.85 -8.36
C GLY A 59 11.87 -5.84 -6.97
N GLY A 60 10.69 -5.21 -6.85
CA GLY A 60 9.99 -4.97 -5.58
C GLY A 60 9.25 -6.18 -5.00
N SER A 61 9.07 -6.19 -3.68
CA SER A 61 8.26 -7.16 -2.93
C SER A 61 7.66 -6.46 -1.72
N VAL A 62 6.39 -6.69 -1.41
CA VAL A 62 5.87 -6.42 -0.08
C VAL A 62 6.36 -7.53 0.84
N THR A 63 7.01 -7.15 1.94
CA THR A 63 7.60 -8.07 2.91
C THR A 63 7.18 -7.69 4.32
N LEU A 64 6.86 -8.72 5.09
CA LEU A 64 6.42 -8.63 6.47
C LEU A 64 7.53 -9.07 7.41
N TYR A 65 7.76 -8.28 8.45
CA TYR A 65 8.63 -8.65 9.56
C TYR A 65 7.87 -8.62 10.87
N ALA A 66 8.08 -9.64 11.70
CA ALA A 66 7.51 -9.70 13.05
C ALA A 66 8.61 -9.86 14.10
N LEU A 67 8.29 -9.49 15.34
CA LEU A 67 9.15 -9.75 16.49
C LEU A 67 8.91 -11.16 17.01
N ARG A 68 9.83 -12.09 16.73
CA ARG A 68 9.76 -13.48 17.23
C ARG A 68 10.98 -13.79 18.08
N ASN A 69 10.74 -14.28 19.30
CA ASN A 69 11.79 -14.59 20.27
C ASN A 69 12.79 -13.43 20.49
N GLY A 70 12.29 -12.18 20.50
CA GLY A 70 13.10 -10.98 20.72
C GLY A 70 13.95 -10.53 19.53
N GLN A 71 13.74 -11.11 18.34
CA GLN A 71 14.42 -10.76 17.09
C GLN A 71 13.42 -10.40 15.99
N LEU A 72 13.79 -9.44 15.13
CA LEU A 72 13.06 -9.17 13.89
C LEU A 72 13.31 -10.32 12.92
N GLN A 73 12.24 -10.94 12.44
CA GLN A 73 12.29 -12.04 11.47
C GLN A 73 11.33 -11.76 10.32
N GLU A 74 11.74 -12.09 9.11
CA GLU A 74 10.83 -12.11 7.97
C GLU A 74 9.79 -13.22 8.20
N VAL A 75 8.50 -12.87 8.11
CA VAL A 75 7.39 -13.81 8.33
C VAL A 75 6.54 -14.03 7.07
N GLY A 76 6.71 -13.19 6.05
CA GLY A 76 5.98 -13.33 4.79
C GLY A 76 6.49 -12.37 3.71
N SER A 77 6.32 -12.75 2.45
CA SER A 77 6.63 -11.92 1.29
C SER A 77 5.72 -12.28 0.13
N THR A 78 5.35 -11.29 -0.69
CA THR A 78 4.61 -11.50 -1.95
C THR A 78 5.47 -12.14 -3.05
N GLY A 79 6.77 -12.30 -2.81
CA GLY A 79 7.77 -12.58 -3.83
C GLY A 79 8.12 -11.31 -4.62
N PHE A 80 9.31 -11.34 -5.23
CA PHE A 80 9.77 -10.27 -6.11
C PHE A 80 9.00 -10.26 -7.44
N ILE A 81 8.66 -9.08 -7.93
CA ILE A 81 7.83 -8.88 -9.14
C ILE A 81 8.63 -8.99 -10.46
N GLY A 82 9.54 -9.97 -10.53
CA GLY A 82 10.25 -10.37 -11.74
C GLY A 82 11.68 -9.87 -11.83
N ARG A 83 11.89 -8.67 -12.43
CA ARG A 83 13.23 -8.18 -12.78
C ARG A 83 13.58 -6.86 -12.10
N ALA A 84 14.87 -6.53 -12.10
CA ALA A 84 15.42 -5.25 -11.67
C ALA A 84 14.58 -4.05 -12.15
N ASN A 85 14.49 -3.01 -11.31
CA ASN A 85 13.77 -1.77 -11.58
C ASN A 85 12.25 -1.90 -11.76
N ARG A 86 11.67 -3.06 -11.44
CA ARG A 86 10.23 -3.19 -11.23
C ARG A 86 9.90 -2.77 -9.82
N TRP A 87 9.01 -1.81 -9.68
CA TRP A 87 8.60 -1.27 -8.40
C TRP A 87 7.08 -1.38 -8.22
N LEU A 88 6.64 -1.39 -6.97
CA LEU A 88 5.25 -1.42 -6.56
C LEU A 88 5.05 -0.39 -5.46
N ASN A 89 3.82 0.05 -5.24
CA ASN A 89 3.50 0.95 -4.13
C ASN A 89 2.30 0.42 -3.35
N ILE A 90 2.42 0.36 -2.02
CA ILE A 90 1.32 -0.02 -1.13
C ILE A 90 0.24 1.04 -1.22
N ALA A 91 -0.98 0.60 -1.58
CA ALA A 91 -2.14 1.46 -1.75
C ALA A 91 -2.93 1.63 -0.45
N GLY A 92 -2.92 0.60 0.40
CA GLY A 92 -3.55 0.62 1.71
C GLY A 92 -3.50 -0.75 2.40
N ILE A 93 -3.82 -0.74 3.69
CA ILE A 93 -3.89 -1.93 4.55
C ILE A 93 -5.15 -1.78 5.40
N ALA A 94 -6.11 -2.69 5.23
CA ALA A 94 -7.37 -2.72 5.96
C ALA A 94 -8.11 -4.04 5.72
N ASP A 95 -9.17 -4.30 6.48
CA ASP A 95 -10.10 -5.40 6.22
C ASP A 95 -11.00 -5.05 5.02
N TYR A 96 -10.47 -5.29 3.83
CA TYR A 96 -11.15 -5.04 2.56
C TYR A 96 -12.15 -6.14 2.22
N LEU A 97 -11.93 -7.35 2.73
CA LEU A 97 -12.80 -8.51 2.48
C LEU A 97 -13.96 -8.60 3.48
N GLY A 98 -13.92 -7.85 4.58
CA GLY A 98 -14.93 -7.84 5.64
C GLY A 98 -14.92 -9.11 6.47
N ASN A 99 -13.77 -9.78 6.59
CA ASN A 99 -13.61 -11.07 7.28
C ASN A 99 -12.93 -10.94 8.64
N GLY A 100 -12.70 -9.72 9.13
CA GLY A 100 -12.02 -9.42 10.38
C GLY A 100 -10.49 -9.42 10.29
N MET A 101 -9.93 -9.80 9.14
CA MET A 101 -8.48 -9.83 8.90
C MET A 101 -8.10 -8.71 7.95
N GLN A 102 -6.94 -8.09 8.15
CA GLN A 102 -6.47 -7.05 7.24
C GLN A 102 -5.81 -7.65 6.00
N GLN A 103 -5.99 -7.00 4.85
CA GLN A 103 -5.30 -7.31 3.60
C GLN A 103 -4.38 -6.17 3.20
N VAL A 104 -3.34 -6.48 2.43
CA VAL A 104 -2.47 -5.49 1.81
C VAL A 104 -2.91 -5.27 0.37
N ALA A 105 -3.36 -4.06 0.06
CA ALA A 105 -3.58 -3.61 -1.31
C ALA A 105 -2.32 -2.89 -1.82
N TYR A 106 -1.85 -3.23 -3.01
CA TYR A 106 -0.76 -2.51 -3.68
C TYR A 106 -0.96 -2.44 -5.19
N VAL A 107 -0.33 -1.47 -5.84
CA VAL A 107 -0.27 -1.38 -7.30
C VAL A 107 1.11 -1.79 -7.78
N GLU A 108 1.15 -2.85 -8.58
CA GLU A 108 2.34 -3.33 -9.26
C GLU A 108 2.62 -2.49 -10.52
N ILE A 109 3.87 -2.04 -10.68
CA ILE A 109 4.36 -1.25 -11.83
C ILE A 109 3.41 -0.08 -12.14
N PRO A 110 3.20 0.85 -11.19
CA PRO A 110 2.19 1.91 -11.30
C PRO A 110 2.44 2.89 -12.46
N HIS A 111 3.62 2.88 -13.08
CA HIS A 111 3.97 3.77 -14.20
C HIS A 111 3.72 3.19 -15.59
N ILE A 112 3.42 1.88 -15.70
CA ILE A 112 3.28 1.21 -17.00
C ILE A 112 2.06 0.29 -17.01
N GLY A 113 2.10 -0.78 -16.21
CA GLY A 113 1.09 -1.85 -16.23
C GLY A 113 -0.07 -1.57 -15.29
N GLY A 114 0.23 -1.09 -14.08
CA GLY A 114 -0.79 -0.64 -13.16
C GLY A 114 -1.76 -1.73 -12.73
N THR A 115 -1.25 -2.78 -12.09
CA THR A 115 -2.07 -3.89 -11.59
C THR A 115 -2.32 -3.70 -10.10
N LEU A 116 -3.56 -3.39 -9.72
CA LEU A 116 -3.99 -3.46 -8.34
C LEU A 116 -4.04 -4.93 -7.92
N ARG A 117 -3.39 -5.26 -6.81
CA ARG A 117 -3.41 -6.58 -6.19
C ARG A 117 -3.80 -6.47 -4.73
N LEU A 118 -4.56 -7.45 -4.26
CA LEU A 118 -4.96 -7.61 -2.86
C LEU A 118 -4.37 -8.92 -2.33
N TYR A 119 -3.66 -8.86 -1.21
CA TYR A 119 -3.03 -10.01 -0.58
C TYR A 119 -3.50 -10.19 0.86
N GLU A 120 -3.74 -11.44 1.23
CA GLU A 120 -3.96 -11.90 2.60
C GLU A 120 -2.67 -12.48 3.17
N PHE A 121 -2.48 -12.35 4.47
CA PHE A 121 -1.46 -13.08 5.22
C PHE A 121 -2.13 -14.14 6.09
N ASN A 122 -1.98 -15.41 5.74
CA ASN A 122 -2.52 -16.53 6.50
C ASN A 122 -1.54 -17.71 6.49
N ASP A 123 -1.52 -18.46 7.60
CA ASP A 123 -0.64 -19.63 7.78
C ASP A 123 0.84 -19.33 7.44
N GLY A 124 1.32 -18.13 7.79
CA GLY A 124 2.69 -17.69 7.50
C GLY A 124 2.99 -17.47 6.02
N LYS A 125 1.97 -17.22 5.18
CA LYS A 125 2.13 -17.00 3.74
C LYS A 125 1.31 -15.81 3.25
N MET A 126 1.94 -14.99 2.41
CA MET A 126 1.25 -13.98 1.62
C MET A 126 0.59 -14.66 0.42
N ARG A 127 -0.73 -14.58 0.28
CA ARG A 127 -1.49 -15.15 -0.84
C ARG A 127 -2.30 -14.06 -1.53
N GLN A 128 -2.27 -14.06 -2.86
CA GLN A 128 -3.10 -13.12 -3.62
C GLN A 128 -4.56 -13.54 -3.55
N ALA A 129 -5.43 -12.65 -3.06
CA ALA A 129 -6.87 -12.82 -3.06
C ALA A 129 -7.48 -12.32 -4.37
N LEU A 130 -7.14 -11.09 -4.78
CA LEU A 130 -7.74 -10.41 -5.94
C LEU A 130 -6.71 -9.65 -6.76
N SER A 131 -7.02 -9.41 -8.03
CA SER A 131 -6.22 -8.52 -8.89
C SER A 131 -7.06 -7.88 -10.00
N LYS A 132 -6.68 -6.67 -10.40
CA LYS A 132 -7.31 -5.95 -11.52
C LYS A 132 -6.34 -4.94 -12.13
N PHE A 133 -6.25 -4.92 -13.46
CA PHE A 133 -5.47 -3.92 -14.19
C PHE A 133 -6.19 -2.57 -14.26
N GLY A 134 -5.43 -1.50 -14.50
CA GLY A 134 -5.97 -0.19 -14.87
C GLY A 134 -5.76 0.91 -13.83
N PHE A 135 -4.88 0.71 -12.85
CA PHE A 135 -4.71 1.64 -11.73
C PHE A 135 -3.28 2.17 -11.59
N SER A 136 -3.12 3.35 -11.01
CA SER A 136 -1.81 3.92 -10.66
C SER A 136 -1.92 4.75 -9.40
N ASN A 137 -1.15 4.42 -8.37
CA ASN A 137 -1.06 5.17 -7.12
C ASN A 137 0.34 5.79 -6.93
N HIS A 138 1.04 6.08 -8.02
CA HIS A 138 2.32 6.78 -7.97
C HIS A 138 2.62 7.49 -9.28
N ALA A 139 3.10 8.73 -9.20
CA ALA A 139 3.62 9.47 -10.35
C ALA A 139 5.14 9.25 -10.47
N ILE A 140 5.64 9.04 -11.69
CA ILE A 140 7.08 8.83 -11.91
C ILE A 140 7.87 10.06 -11.44
N GLY A 141 8.94 9.83 -10.65
CA GLY A 141 9.76 10.90 -10.08
C GLY A 141 9.14 11.65 -8.90
N SER A 142 7.90 11.33 -8.50
CA SER A 142 7.29 11.92 -7.32
C SER A 142 7.89 11.36 -6.03
N ARG A 143 7.80 12.15 -4.95
CA ARG A 143 8.06 11.69 -3.57
C ARG A 143 6.78 11.31 -2.83
N ASN A 144 5.61 11.59 -3.40
CA ASN A 144 4.31 11.32 -2.83
C ASN A 144 3.97 9.84 -3.04
N LEU A 145 3.78 9.09 -1.96
CA LEU A 145 3.47 7.65 -1.99
C LEU A 145 1.99 7.37 -1.66
N GLY A 146 1.22 8.37 -1.25
CA GLY A 146 -0.14 8.26 -0.74
C GLY A 146 -1.21 8.66 -1.75
N LEU A 147 -1.02 8.42 -3.04
CA LEU A 147 -2.01 8.74 -4.10
C LEU A 147 -3.26 7.82 -4.06
N SER A 148 -3.48 7.12 -2.95
CA SER A 148 -4.64 6.30 -2.67
C SER A 148 -5.02 6.43 -1.21
N ALA A 149 -6.29 6.17 -0.89
CA ALA A 149 -6.82 6.28 0.46
C ALA A 149 -7.75 5.12 0.79
N THR A 150 -7.86 4.81 2.08
CA THR A 150 -8.74 3.75 2.59
C THR A 150 -9.75 4.34 3.55
N ALA A 151 -11.01 3.95 3.41
CA ALA A 151 -12.12 4.32 4.30
C ALA A 151 -13.32 3.41 4.02
N ASP A 152 -14.25 3.30 4.95
CA ASP A 152 -15.60 2.78 4.67
C ASP A 152 -16.38 3.89 3.94
N MET A 153 -16.52 3.79 2.62
CA MET A 153 -17.04 4.87 1.76
C MET A 153 -18.53 4.72 1.45
N ASN A 154 -19.12 3.59 1.81
CA ASN A 154 -20.54 3.31 1.63
C ASN A 154 -21.28 3.06 2.96
N GLY A 155 -20.57 3.13 4.10
CA GLY A 155 -21.11 2.98 5.44
C GLY A 155 -21.52 1.54 5.78
N ASP A 156 -20.98 0.55 5.07
CA ASP A 156 -21.38 -0.84 5.21
C ASP A 156 -20.56 -1.65 6.24
N GLY A 157 -19.58 -1.00 6.87
CA GLY A 157 -18.67 -1.56 7.86
C GLY A 157 -17.42 -2.22 7.27
N THR A 158 -17.28 -2.31 5.95
CA THR A 158 -16.10 -2.83 5.25
C THR A 158 -15.27 -1.69 4.70
N PHE A 159 -13.95 -1.78 4.75
CA PHE A 159 -13.11 -0.75 4.16
C PHE A 159 -13.06 -0.86 2.64
N ASP A 160 -13.08 0.29 1.98
CA ASP A 160 -12.94 0.48 0.54
C ASP A 160 -11.63 1.20 0.20
N LEU A 161 -11.21 1.11 -1.07
CA LEU A 161 -10.00 1.75 -1.60
C LEU A 161 -10.36 2.81 -2.64
N LEU A 162 -9.88 4.03 -2.42
CA LEU A 162 -9.89 5.11 -3.39
C LEU A 162 -8.55 5.11 -4.12
N VAL A 163 -8.56 4.82 -5.42
CA VAL A 163 -7.34 4.67 -6.22
C VAL A 163 -7.51 5.27 -7.62
N PRO A 164 -6.50 5.96 -8.18
CA PRO A 164 -6.60 6.55 -9.51
C PRO A 164 -6.47 5.52 -10.63
N ASP A 165 -7.03 5.84 -11.80
CA ASP A 165 -6.71 5.17 -13.06
C ASP A 165 -5.22 5.36 -13.45
N THR A 166 -4.76 4.63 -14.48
CA THR A 166 -3.35 4.72 -14.95
C THR A 166 -2.95 6.13 -15.41
N ARG A 167 -3.91 6.98 -15.76
CA ARG A 167 -3.67 8.38 -16.16
C ARG A 167 -3.77 9.35 -14.98
N ARG A 168 -4.12 8.86 -13.79
CA ARG A 168 -4.46 9.62 -12.59
C ARG A 168 -5.57 10.65 -12.81
N SER A 169 -6.36 10.48 -13.88
CA SER A 169 -7.40 11.44 -14.32
C SER A 169 -8.80 11.09 -13.83
N THR A 170 -8.95 9.92 -13.22
CA THR A 170 -10.20 9.45 -12.62
C THR A 170 -9.85 8.77 -11.31
N LEU A 171 -10.53 9.14 -10.22
CA LEU A 171 -10.49 8.39 -8.96
C LEU A 171 -11.58 7.31 -8.98
N HIS A 172 -11.23 6.10 -8.58
CA HIS A 172 -12.15 4.98 -8.43
C HIS A 172 -12.29 4.62 -6.97
N ALA A 173 -13.52 4.63 -6.45
CA ALA A 173 -13.85 4.04 -5.15
C ALA A 173 -14.20 2.57 -5.36
N LEU A 174 -13.43 1.68 -4.76
CA LEU A 174 -13.49 0.24 -4.97
C LEU A 174 -13.79 -0.48 -3.65
N SER A 175 -14.83 -1.31 -3.65
CA SER A 175 -15.09 -2.29 -2.60
C SER A 175 -14.59 -3.66 -3.02
N PHE A 176 -14.14 -4.46 -2.05
CA PHE A 176 -13.70 -5.85 -2.27
C PHE A 176 -14.64 -6.86 -1.59
N LYS A 177 -15.69 -6.35 -0.94
CA LYS A 177 -16.70 -7.14 -0.23
C LYS A 177 -17.30 -8.21 -1.13
N GLY A 178 -17.45 -9.41 -0.56
CA GLY A 178 -17.92 -10.58 -1.31
C GLY A 178 -16.88 -11.18 -2.26
N GLY A 179 -15.59 -10.87 -2.08
CA GLY A 179 -14.50 -11.51 -2.83
C GLY A 179 -14.42 -11.08 -4.29
N SER A 180 -14.83 -9.86 -4.62
CA SER A 180 -14.77 -9.31 -5.97
C SER A 180 -14.53 -7.81 -5.92
N ILE A 181 -13.83 -7.25 -6.93
CA ILE A 181 -13.57 -5.81 -7.00
C ILE A 181 -14.79 -5.12 -7.63
N GLN A 182 -15.59 -4.48 -6.78
CA GLN A 182 -16.80 -3.73 -7.15
C GLN A 182 -16.50 -2.24 -7.16
N GLN A 183 -17.04 -1.51 -8.14
CA GLN A 183 -16.87 -0.06 -8.22
C GLN A 183 -18.06 0.64 -7.57
N LEU A 184 -17.80 1.32 -6.45
CA LEU A 184 -18.80 2.14 -5.76
C LEU A 184 -19.00 3.48 -6.47
N GLY A 185 -17.92 4.04 -7.02
CA GLY A 185 -17.95 5.34 -7.67
C GLY A 185 -16.74 5.58 -8.58
N LYS A 186 -16.90 6.54 -9.50
CA LYS A 186 -15.81 7.04 -10.35
C LYS A 186 -15.93 8.56 -10.48
N PHE A 187 -14.83 9.26 -10.24
CA PHE A 187 -14.80 10.72 -10.17
C PHE A 187 -13.75 11.25 -11.14
N ARG A 188 -14.21 11.86 -12.24
CA ARG A 188 -13.31 12.42 -13.24
C ARG A 188 -12.70 13.71 -12.71
N LEU A 189 -11.38 13.79 -12.78
CA LEU A 189 -10.61 14.93 -12.36
C LEU A 189 -10.32 15.85 -13.55
N PRO A 190 -10.27 17.18 -13.34
CA PRO A 190 -9.93 18.14 -14.40
C PRO A 190 -8.45 18.12 -14.78
N ALA A 191 -7.59 17.53 -13.94
CA ALA A 191 -6.18 17.28 -14.19
C ALA A 191 -5.72 16.03 -13.42
N PRO A 192 -4.60 15.39 -13.79
CA PRO A 192 -4.05 14.26 -13.06
C PRO A 192 -3.83 14.54 -11.56
N LEU A 193 -4.16 13.57 -10.70
CA LEU A 193 -3.79 13.55 -9.28
C LEU A 193 -2.28 13.64 -9.12
N GLU A 194 -1.83 14.47 -8.16
CA GLU A 194 -0.41 14.75 -7.91
C GLU A 194 0.00 14.53 -6.45
N THR A 195 -0.86 14.88 -5.50
CA THR A 195 -0.54 14.81 -4.07
C THR A 195 -1.00 13.50 -3.44
N ASP A 196 -0.55 13.28 -2.20
CA ASP A 196 -1.20 12.33 -1.32
C ASP A 196 -2.68 12.69 -1.14
N ILE A 197 -3.51 11.67 -0.93
CA ILE A 197 -4.93 11.81 -0.56
C ILE A 197 -5.02 11.74 0.96
N HIS A 198 -5.47 12.83 1.57
CA HIS A 198 -5.74 12.87 3.01
C HIS A 198 -7.20 12.54 3.29
N THR A 199 -7.44 11.56 4.15
CA THR A 199 -8.78 11.19 4.61
C THR A 199 -9.12 11.92 5.90
N SER A 200 -10.32 12.45 6.00
CA SER A 200 -10.90 13.03 7.22
C SER A 200 -12.39 12.70 7.28
N GLY A 201 -13.02 12.85 8.44
CA GLY A 201 -14.47 12.67 8.58
C GLY A 201 -14.87 11.75 9.73
N SER A 202 -16.08 11.21 9.65
CA SER A 202 -16.71 10.35 10.64
C SER A 202 -17.27 9.09 9.98
N LYS A 203 -17.81 8.15 10.77
CA LYS A 203 -18.50 6.96 10.22
C LYS A 203 -19.70 7.29 9.32
N ALA A 204 -20.23 8.51 9.36
CA ALA A 204 -21.39 8.93 8.60
C ALA A 204 -21.06 9.80 7.37
N SER A 205 -19.79 10.15 7.20
CA SER A 205 -19.29 10.82 6.00
C SER A 205 -17.77 10.84 6.00
N THR A 206 -17.18 10.36 4.90
CA THR A 206 -15.75 10.42 4.66
C THR A 206 -15.43 11.49 3.62
N THR A 207 -14.44 12.32 3.92
CA THR A 207 -13.93 13.37 3.04
C THR A 207 -12.47 13.10 2.66
N PHE A 208 -12.18 13.21 1.36
CA PHE A 208 -10.85 13.08 0.78
C PHE A 208 -10.36 14.43 0.25
N LEU A 209 -9.21 14.90 0.74
CA LEU A 209 -8.54 16.11 0.27
C LEU A 209 -7.32 15.74 -0.56
N PHE A 210 -7.21 16.30 -1.75
CA PHE A 210 -6.09 16.04 -2.66
C PHE A 210 -5.83 17.19 -3.64
N GLY A 211 -4.60 17.27 -4.14
CA GLY A 211 -4.12 18.23 -5.12
C GLY A 211 -3.85 17.59 -6.48
N LEU A 212 -4.06 18.37 -7.53
CA LEU A 212 -3.85 17.97 -8.92
C LEU A 212 -2.70 18.75 -9.55
N THR A 213 -2.18 18.21 -10.65
CA THR A 213 -1.10 18.80 -11.49
C THR A 213 -1.37 20.20 -12.05
N ASN A 214 -2.61 20.71 -11.96
CA ASN A 214 -2.94 22.09 -12.30
C ASN A 214 -2.79 23.07 -11.12
N GLY A 215 -2.24 22.60 -9.98
CA GLY A 215 -2.02 23.38 -8.77
C GLY A 215 -3.26 23.59 -7.90
N ARG A 216 -4.40 22.98 -8.23
CA ARG A 216 -5.64 23.13 -7.46
C ARG A 216 -5.87 21.94 -6.53
N TYR A 217 -6.46 22.23 -5.38
CA TYR A 217 -6.92 21.25 -4.41
C TYR A 217 -8.44 21.03 -4.52
N TYR A 218 -8.86 19.80 -4.28
CA TYR A 218 -10.23 19.36 -4.36
C TYR A 218 -10.59 18.55 -3.12
N GLU A 219 -11.86 18.65 -2.76
CA GLU A 219 -12.49 17.84 -1.74
C GLU A 219 -13.47 16.90 -2.42
N LEU A 220 -13.44 15.62 -2.04
CA LEU A 220 -14.42 14.62 -2.43
C LEU A 220 -15.04 14.05 -1.16
N SER A 221 -16.33 14.28 -0.96
CA SER A 221 -17.09 13.67 0.14
C SER A 221 -17.87 12.46 -0.36
N MET A 222 -17.83 11.41 0.43
CA MET A 222 -18.64 10.20 0.29
C MET A 222 -19.47 10.00 1.56
N PRO A 223 -20.59 9.26 1.46
CA PRO A 223 -21.36 8.83 2.63
C PRO A 223 -20.51 8.12 3.68
#